data_AF-A0A542UTZ3-F1
#
_entry.id   AF-A0A542UTZ3-F1
#
_cell.length_a   1.000
_cell.length_b   1.000
_cell.length_c   1.000
_cell.angle_alpha   90.00
_cell.angle_beta   90.00
_cell.angle_gamma   90.00
#
_symmetry.space_group_name_H-M   'P 1'
#
loop_
_entity.id
_entity.type
_entity.pdbx_description
1 polymer ?
#
loop_
_entity_poly.entity_id
_entity_poly.type
_entity_poly.pdbx_seq_one_letter_code
_entity_poly.pdbx_strand_id
1 'polypeptide(L)'
;MGDKDQSMVAKMVGLGVTLAAAWVVQKAIDTAWEKTRGHKPPQADSTDEDIKFSEVAAAAVITGALVALSRVVATRGTARLVGRATR
;
A
#
# COMPACT_ATOMS: atom_id res chain seq x y z
N MET A 1 5.15 -31.12 20.08
CA MET A 1 4.28 -29.93 20.33
C MET A 1 4.80 -28.64 19.67
N GLY A 2 5.83 -28.65 18.79
CA GLY A 2 6.54 -27.43 18.36
C GLY A 2 6.01 -26.67 17.14
N ASP A 3 5.10 -27.24 16.34
CA ASP A 3 4.67 -26.59 15.07
C ASP A 3 3.60 -25.50 15.25
N LYS A 4 2.82 -25.58 16.34
CA LYS A 4 1.74 -24.61 16.63
C LYS A 4 2.28 -23.27 17.10
N ASP A 5 3.33 -23.27 17.92
CA ASP A 5 3.93 -22.04 18.44
C ASP A 5 4.70 -21.29 17.35
N GLN A 6 5.42 -21.99 16.49
CA GLN A 6 6.05 -21.37 15.31
C GLN A 6 5.02 -20.78 14.35
N SER A 7 3.89 -21.46 14.12
CA SER A 7 2.79 -20.89 13.32
C SER A 7 2.16 -19.67 13.99
N MET A 8 2.01 -19.67 15.32
CA MET A 8 1.45 -18.54 16.06
C MET A 8 2.36 -17.31 15.99
N VAL A 9 3.67 -17.51 16.22
CA VAL A 9 4.67 -16.44 16.12
C VAL A 9 4.74 -15.92 14.68
N ALA A 10 4.77 -16.81 13.68
CA ALA A 10 4.77 -16.40 12.28
C ALA A 10 3.51 -15.61 11.90
N LYS A 11 2.34 -15.96 12.44
CA LYS A 11 1.10 -15.21 12.24
C LYS A 11 1.13 -13.84 12.90
N MET A 12 1.66 -13.74 14.13
CA MET A 12 1.79 -12.46 14.82
C MET A 12 2.80 -11.54 14.13
N VAL A 13 3.95 -12.08 13.70
CA VAL A 13 4.94 -11.36 12.92
C VAL A 13 4.36 -10.95 11.57
N GLY A 14 3.66 -11.86 10.89
CA GLY A 14 2.96 -11.58 9.64
C GLY A 14 1.99 -10.41 9.80
N LEU A 15 1.10 -10.47 10.79
CA LEU A 15 0.17 -9.39 11.13
C LEU A 15 0.91 -8.07 11.41
N GLY A 16 1.95 -8.10 12.22
CA GLY A 16 2.75 -6.91 12.56
C GLY A 16 3.39 -6.28 11.32
N VAL A 17 3.94 -7.11 10.42
CA VAL A 17 4.52 -6.65 9.16
C VAL A 17 3.47 -6.04 8.25
N THR A 18 2.27 -6.64 8.13
CA THR A 18 1.20 -6.08 7.31
C THR A 18 0.74 -4.72 7.83
N LEU A 19 0.61 -4.57 9.15
CA LEU A 19 0.24 -3.30 9.79
C LEU A 19 1.32 -2.24 9.59
N ALA A 20 2.59 -2.60 9.79
CA ALA A 20 3.71 -1.70 9.55
C ALA A 20 3.77 -1.26 8.08
N ALA A 21 3.58 -2.19 7.13
CA ALA A 21 3.52 -1.88 5.71
C ALA A 21 2.36 -0.94 5.37
N ALA A 22 1.16 -1.20 5.94
CA ALA A 22 0.01 -0.32 5.76
C ALA A 22 0.30 1.11 6.26
N TRP A 23 0.93 1.24 7.43
CA TRP A 23 1.31 2.53 7.99
C TRP A 23 2.31 3.28 7.11
N VAL A 24 3.34 2.58 6.59
CA VAL A 24 4.32 3.17 5.66
C VAL A 24 3.66 3.63 4.37
N VAL A 25 2.76 2.83 3.80
CA VAL A 25 2.02 3.19 2.59
C VAL A 25 1.15 4.43 2.83
N GLN A 26 0.40 4.46 3.93
CA GLN A 26 -0.39 5.64 4.31
C GLN A 26 0.48 6.88 4.44
N LYS A 27 1.63 6.78 5.12
CA LYS A 27 2.57 7.90 5.25
C LYS A 27 3.11 8.39 3.91
N ALA A 28 3.46 7.46 3.01
CA ALA A 28 3.95 7.81 1.69
C ALA A 28 2.87 8.54 0.86
N ILE A 29 1.62 8.08 0.94
CA ILE A 29 0.49 8.73 0.28
C ILE A 29 0.26 10.13 0.83
N ASP A 30 0.20 10.28 2.17
CA ASP A 30 0.02 11.58 2.83
C ASP A 30 1.10 12.58 2.40
N THR A 31 2.38 12.18 2.44
CA THR A 31 3.51 13.06 2.07
C THR A 31 3.51 13.39 0.58
N ALA A 32 3.19 12.43 -0.29
CA ALA A 32 3.08 12.69 -1.73
C ALA A 32 1.96 13.69 -2.03
N TRP A 33 0.84 13.60 -1.29
CA TRP A 33 -0.28 14.51 -1.44
C TRP A 33 0.01 15.91 -0.93
N GLU A 34 0.54 16.01 0.28
CA GLU A 34 0.91 17.29 0.89
C GLU A 34 1.91 18.04 0.00
N LYS A 35 2.87 17.32 -0.60
CA LYS A 35 3.85 17.91 -1.52
C LYS A 35 3.26 18.37 -2.85
N THR A 36 2.22 17.72 -3.36
CA THR A 36 1.64 18.02 -4.68
C THR A 36 0.45 18.98 -4.63
N ARG A 37 -0.34 18.91 -3.56
CA ARG A 37 -1.59 19.68 -3.38
C ARG A 37 -1.55 20.66 -2.22
N GLY A 38 -0.58 20.55 -1.30
CA GLY A 38 -0.44 21.44 -0.15
C GLY A 38 -1.40 21.14 1.01
N HIS A 39 -2.20 20.09 0.91
CA HIS A 39 -3.15 19.65 1.94
C HIS A 39 -3.29 18.12 1.94
N LYS A 40 -3.90 17.58 3.01
CA LYS A 40 -4.11 16.13 3.16
C LYS A 40 -4.97 15.56 2.01
N PRO A 41 -4.77 14.27 1.66
CA PRO A 41 -5.59 13.62 0.65
C PRO A 41 -7.07 13.68 1.03
N PRO A 42 -7.96 14.09 0.11
CA PRO A 42 -9.38 13.90 0.31
C PRO A 42 -9.65 12.39 0.44
N GLN A 43 -10.34 11.97 1.49
CA GLN A 43 -10.78 10.59 1.59
C GLN A 43 -11.85 10.33 0.54
N ALA A 44 -11.90 9.13 -0.02
CA ALA A 44 -12.93 8.75 -0.99
C ALA A 44 -14.35 8.88 -0.40
N ASP A 45 -14.44 8.84 0.92
CA ASP A 45 -15.68 8.86 1.71
C ASP A 45 -16.00 10.27 2.25
N SER A 46 -15.24 11.29 1.83
CA SER A 46 -15.46 12.66 2.30
C SER A 46 -16.77 13.20 1.72
N THR A 47 -17.73 13.48 2.60
CA THR A 47 -18.99 14.19 2.27
C THR A 47 -18.81 15.72 2.28
N ASP A 48 -17.57 16.21 2.38
CA ASP A 48 -17.29 17.63 2.30
C ASP A 48 -17.59 18.16 0.90
N GLU A 49 -18.57 19.05 0.81
CA GLU A 49 -19.10 19.66 -0.42
C GLU A 49 -18.05 20.51 -1.16
N ASP A 50 -16.99 20.92 -0.45
CA ASP A 50 -15.85 21.67 -0.98
C ASP A 50 -14.87 20.83 -1.81
N ILE A 51 -14.97 19.49 -1.77
CA ILE A 51 -14.08 18.60 -2.51
C ILE A 51 -14.66 18.34 -3.91
N LYS A 52 -13.98 18.88 -4.93
CA LYS A 52 -14.40 18.72 -6.32
C LYS A 52 -14.26 17.27 -6.78
N PHE A 53 -15.27 16.75 -7.49
CA PHE A 53 -15.23 15.42 -8.09
C PHE A 53 -13.99 15.18 -8.97
N SER A 54 -13.54 16.20 -9.70
CA SER A 54 -12.32 16.11 -10.53
C SER A 54 -11.05 15.87 -9.70
N GLU A 55 -11.01 16.38 -8.47
CA GLU A 55 -9.91 16.19 -7.55
C GLU A 55 -9.89 14.77 -6.98
N VAL A 56 -11.06 14.20 -6.66
CA VAL A 56 -11.23 12.78 -6.30
C VAL A 56 -10.90 11.85 -7.49
N ALA A 57 -11.31 12.20 -8.70
CA ALA A 57 -11.00 11.42 -9.90
C ALA A 57 -9.48 11.40 -10.17
N ALA A 58 -8.81 12.55 -10.08
CA ALA A 58 -7.36 12.62 -10.20
C ALA A 58 -6.66 11.82 -9.09
N ALA A 59 -7.18 11.87 -7.87
CA ALA A 59 -6.71 11.09 -6.73
C ALA A 59 -6.75 9.59 -7.00
N ALA A 60 -7.90 9.12 -7.50
CA ALA A 60 -8.15 7.71 -7.80
C ALA A 60 -7.25 7.21 -8.93
N VAL A 61 -7.05 8.00 -9.99
CA VAL A 61 -6.17 7.63 -11.11
C VAL A 61 -4.72 7.49 -10.65
N ILE A 62 -4.20 8.44 -9.87
CA ILE A 62 -2.82 8.38 -9.35
C ILE A 62 -2.65 7.17 -8.43
N THR A 63 -3.58 6.95 -7.52
CA THR A 63 -3.55 5.82 -6.58
C THR A 63 -3.65 4.49 -7.34
N GLY A 64 -4.57 4.37 -8.28
CA GLY A 64 -4.74 3.18 -9.12
C GLY A 64 -3.49 2.87 -9.95
N ALA A 65 -2.86 3.90 -10.53
CA ALA A 65 -1.61 3.76 -11.26
C ALA A 65 -0.47 3.26 -10.36
N LEU A 66 -0.31 3.83 -9.16
CA LEU A 66 0.70 3.40 -8.19
C LEU A 66 0.49 1.95 -7.72
N VAL A 67 -0.77 1.56 -7.48
CA VAL A 67 -1.11 0.17 -7.10
C VAL A 67 -0.79 -0.80 -8.23
N ALA A 68 -1.16 -0.46 -9.46
CA ALA A 68 -0.86 -1.28 -10.63
C ALA A 68 0.67 -1.43 -10.82
N LEU A 69 1.43 -0.34 -10.71
CA LEU A 69 2.89 -0.38 -10.76
C LEU A 69 3.49 -1.23 -9.64
N SER A 70 2.99 -1.07 -8.40
CA SER A 70 3.43 -1.88 -7.26
C SER A 70 3.19 -3.37 -7.50
N ARG A 71 2.05 -3.74 -8.08
CA ARG A 71 1.75 -5.13 -8.45
C ARG A 71 2.69 -5.64 -9.54
N VAL A 72 3.04 -4.83 -10.54
CA VAL A 72 4.01 -5.20 -11.58
C VAL A 72 5.41 -5.39 -10.98
N VAL A 73 5.84 -4.51 -10.09
CA VAL A 73 7.13 -4.61 -9.40
C VAL A 73 7.15 -5.83 -8.48
N ALA A 74 6.08 -6.08 -7.73
CA ALA A 74 5.96 -7.25 -6.86
C ALA A 74 6.00 -8.55 -7.68
N THR A 75 5.19 -8.67 -8.73
CA THR A 75 5.17 -9.88 -9.59
C THR A 75 6.51 -10.12 -10.28
N ARG A 76 7.16 -9.07 -10.82
CA ARG A 76 8.50 -9.18 -11.43
C ARG A 76 9.60 -9.44 -10.41
N GLY A 77 9.52 -8.83 -9.23
CA GLY A 77 10.45 -9.02 -8.12
C GLY A 77 10.38 -10.44 -7.57
N THR A 78 9.16 -10.93 -7.33
CA THR A 78 8.91 -12.32 -6.95
C THR A 78 9.38 -13.28 -8.04
N ALA A 79 9.12 -13.02 -9.33
CA ALA A 79 9.62 -13.85 -10.41
C ALA A 79 11.16 -13.91 -10.46
N ARG A 80 11.86 -12.79 -10.19
CA ARG A 80 13.32 -12.75 -10.10
C ARG A 80 13.88 -13.47 -8.87
N LEU A 81 13.22 -13.37 -7.72
CA LEU A 81 13.63 -14.02 -6.49
C LEU A 81 13.37 -15.53 -6.53
N VAL A 82 12.18 -15.94 -7.00
CA VAL A 82 11.81 -17.34 -7.19
C VAL A 82 12.68 -17.97 -8.28
N GLY A 83 12.88 -17.30 -9.41
CA GLY A 83 13.77 -17.80 -10.48
C GLY A 83 15.25 -17.92 -10.10
N ARG A 84 15.69 -17.22 -9.03
CA ARG A 84 17.01 -17.42 -8.41
C ARG A 84 17.01 -18.53 -7.36
N ALA A 85 15.86 -18.83 -6.75
CA ALA A 85 15.71 -19.89 -5.75
C ALA A 85 15.49 -21.28 -6.36
N THR A 86 14.98 -21.36 -7.60
CA THR A 86 14.77 -22.62 -8.34
C THR A 86 15.90 -22.98 -9.34
N ARG A 87 17.05 -22.29 -9.28
CA ARG A 87 18.22 -22.57 -10.13
C ARG A 87 19.41 -23.05 -9.32
#